data_AF-A0A151DY92-F1
#
_entry.id   AF-A0A151DY92-F1
#
_cell.length_a   1.000
_cell.length_b   1.000
_cell.length_c   1.000
_cell.angle_alpha   90.00
_cell.angle_beta   90.00
_cell.angle_gamma   90.00
#
_symmetry.space_group_name_H-M   'P 1'
#
loop_
_entity.id
_entity.type
_entity.pdbx_description
1 polymer ?
#
loop_
_entity_poly.entity_id
_entity_poly.type
_entity_poly.pdbx_seq_one_letter_code
_entity_poly.pdbx_strand_id
1 'polypeptide(L)'
;MVGNEEDVIKYYERFWTRAEFWWEADKTLTIHLGYYDKGIRSHTKAVLHMNDVAWQLLKFDGKKHCQILDARCRAGGNLIYLAQKYPLAILHRY
;
A
#
# COMPACT_ATOMS: atom_id res chain seq x y z
N MET A 1 17.72 7.32 18.34
CA MET A 1 18.71 7.74 17.32
C MET A 1 18.00 7.81 15.99
N VAL A 2 18.26 8.84 15.19
CA VAL A 2 17.90 8.86 13.76
C VAL A 2 19.17 8.46 13.01
N GLY A 3 19.13 7.38 12.22
CA GLY A 3 20.26 7.02 11.36
C GLY A 3 20.43 8.04 10.23
N ASN A 4 21.61 8.13 9.63
CA ASN A 4 21.76 9.04 8.49
C ASN A 4 21.05 8.48 7.24
N GLU A 5 20.93 9.29 6.19
CA GLU A 5 20.23 8.88 4.96
C GLU A 5 20.86 7.63 4.32
N GLU A 6 22.20 7.51 4.34
CA GLU A 6 22.89 6.32 3.83
C GLU A 6 22.59 5.06 4.65
N ASP A 7 22.47 5.15 5.98
CA ASP A 7 22.13 4.02 6.84
C ASP A 7 20.73 3.49 6.52
N VAL A 8 19.79 4.40 6.25
CA VAL A 8 18.43 4.08 5.81
C VAL A 8 18.44 3.43 4.42
N ILE A 9 19.21 3.97 3.47
CA ILE A 9 19.39 3.37 2.12
C ILE A 9 19.97 1.96 2.23
N LYS A 10 21.11 1.79 2.91
CA LYS A 10 21.81 0.50 3.09
C LYS A 10 20.94 -0.53 3.79
N TYR A 11 20.12 -0.11 4.77
CA TYR A 11 19.11 -0.98 5.39
C TYR A 11 18.07 -1.46 4.39
N TYR A 12 17.46 -0.53 3.63
CA TYR A 12 16.43 -0.89 2.67
C TYR A 12 16.97 -1.75 1.55
N GLU A 13 18.07 -1.39 0.88
CA GLU A 13 18.66 -2.18 -0.21
C GLU A 13 18.95 -3.63 0.22
N ARG A 14 19.61 -3.81 1.38
CA ARG A 14 19.97 -5.12 1.91
C ARG A 14 18.76 -5.99 2.25
N PHE A 15 17.63 -5.37 2.62
CA PHE A 15 16.40 -6.07 3.01
C PHE A 15 15.38 -6.19 1.87
N TRP A 16 15.49 -5.41 0.79
CA TRP A 16 14.39 -5.15 -0.16
C TRP A 16 13.83 -6.40 -0.82
N THR A 17 14.66 -7.14 -1.55
CA THR A 17 14.26 -8.35 -2.28
C THR A 17 13.76 -9.46 -1.34
N ARG A 18 14.24 -9.47 -0.09
CA ARG A 18 13.72 -10.37 0.94
C ARG A 18 12.32 -9.94 1.35
N ALA A 19 12.12 -8.66 1.66
CA ALA A 19 10.79 -8.15 2.00
C ALA A 19 9.78 -8.43 0.88
N GLU A 20 10.14 -8.21 -0.39
CA GLU A 20 9.26 -8.48 -1.53
C GLU A 20 8.80 -9.95 -1.59
N PHE A 21 9.72 -10.90 -1.39
CA PHE A 21 9.41 -12.33 -1.34
C PHE A 21 8.59 -12.72 -0.09
N TRP A 22 9.01 -12.31 1.10
CA TRP A 22 8.37 -12.69 2.37
C TRP A 22 6.98 -12.08 2.57
N TRP A 23 6.63 -11.01 1.84
CA TRP A 23 5.35 -10.30 1.94
C TRP A 23 4.41 -10.52 0.74
N GLU A 24 4.75 -11.45 -0.17
CA GLU A 24 3.97 -11.73 -1.40
C GLU A 24 3.74 -10.47 -2.28
N ALA A 25 4.76 -9.61 -2.38
CA ALA A 25 4.67 -8.33 -3.09
C ALA A 25 4.42 -8.49 -4.61
N ASP A 26 4.69 -9.68 -5.16
CA ASP A 26 4.31 -10.09 -6.51
C ASP A 26 2.78 -10.18 -6.71
N LYS A 27 2.01 -10.42 -5.64
CA LYS A 27 0.55 -10.63 -5.65
C LYS A 27 -0.22 -9.42 -5.13
N THR A 28 0.40 -8.64 -4.24
CA THR A 28 -0.22 -7.47 -3.58
C THR A 28 0.24 -6.14 -4.17
N LEU A 29 1.40 -6.13 -4.84
CA LEU A 29 2.16 -4.94 -5.25
C LEU A 29 2.58 -4.00 -4.09
N THR A 30 2.47 -4.45 -2.82
CA THR A 30 2.83 -3.67 -1.63
C THR A 30 3.41 -4.49 -0.48
N ILE A 31 4.08 -3.78 0.44
CA ILE A 31 4.66 -4.32 1.66
C ILE A 31 4.15 -3.51 2.85
N HIS A 32 3.05 -3.96 3.44
CA HIS A 32 2.50 -3.46 4.70
C HIS A 32 1.67 -4.54 5.39
N LEU A 33 1.34 -4.32 6.66
CA LEU A 33 0.45 -5.20 7.41
C LEU A 33 -0.92 -5.30 6.73
N GLY A 34 -1.48 -6.51 6.75
CA GLY A 34 -2.83 -6.79 6.29
C GLY A 34 -3.88 -6.63 7.39
N TYR A 35 -5.12 -6.34 7.00
CA TYR A 35 -6.27 -6.26 7.90
C TYR A 35 -6.98 -7.63 7.93
N TYR A 36 -7.14 -8.21 9.11
CA TYR A 36 -7.62 -9.59 9.29
C TYR A 36 -9.03 -9.66 9.86
N ASP A 37 -10.02 -9.63 8.99
CA ASP A 37 -11.45 -9.77 9.33
C ASP A 37 -11.93 -11.22 9.42
N LYS A 38 -13.15 -11.40 9.94
CA LYS A 38 -13.83 -12.71 10.03
C LYS A 38 -13.98 -13.35 8.65
N GLY A 39 -13.18 -14.37 8.38
CA GLY A 39 -13.14 -15.11 7.11
C GLY A 39 -11.84 -14.91 6.32
N ILE A 40 -11.04 -13.91 6.66
CA ILE A 40 -9.70 -13.72 6.08
C ILE A 40 -8.74 -14.73 6.72
N ARG A 41 -7.98 -15.44 5.87
CA ARG A 41 -7.12 -16.58 6.25
C ARG A 41 -5.79 -16.66 5.49
N SER A 42 -5.48 -15.70 4.61
CA SER A 42 -4.20 -15.62 3.92
C SER A 42 -3.66 -14.20 3.90
N HIS A 43 -2.33 -14.07 3.89
CA HIS A 43 -1.61 -12.79 3.93
C HIS A 43 -1.99 -11.88 2.76
N THR A 44 -1.83 -12.33 1.51
CA THR A 44 -2.30 -11.60 0.31
C THR A 44 -3.72 -11.03 0.45
N LYS A 45 -4.68 -11.81 0.98
CA LYS A 45 -6.07 -11.32 1.17
C LYS A 45 -6.18 -10.24 2.23
N ALA A 46 -5.45 -10.36 3.34
CA ALA A 46 -5.42 -9.34 4.38
C ALA A 46 -4.76 -8.04 3.91
N VAL A 47 -3.68 -8.13 3.13
CA VAL A 47 -3.00 -6.95 2.55
C VAL A 47 -3.92 -6.21 1.59
N LEU A 48 -4.58 -6.91 0.67
CA LEU A 48 -5.55 -6.29 -0.25
C LEU A 48 -6.78 -5.70 0.50
N HIS A 49 -7.25 -6.36 1.56
CA HIS A 49 -8.36 -5.85 2.38
C HIS A 49 -7.99 -4.59 3.19
N MET A 50 -6.73 -4.44 3.61
CA MET A 50 -6.25 -3.20 4.25
C MET A 50 -6.48 -1.97 3.34
N ASN A 51 -6.37 -2.13 2.02
CA ASN A 51 -6.57 -1.05 1.06
C ASN A 51 -8.03 -0.61 1.01
N ASP A 52 -8.97 -1.55 1.12
CA ASP A 52 -10.41 -1.28 1.20
C ASP A 52 -10.80 -0.63 2.52
N VAL A 53 -10.21 -1.07 3.64
CA VAL A 53 -10.42 -0.43 4.95
C VAL A 53 -9.87 1.00 4.95
N ALA A 54 -8.65 1.22 4.45
CA ALA A 54 -8.07 2.54 4.32
C ALA A 54 -8.93 3.46 3.43
N TRP A 55 -9.46 2.94 2.32
CA TRP A 55 -10.37 3.68 1.44
C TRP A 55 -11.69 4.07 2.12
N GLN A 56 -12.33 3.13 2.83
CA GLN A 56 -13.56 3.39 3.56
C GLN A 56 -13.37 4.48 4.64
N LEU A 57 -12.20 4.52 5.28
CA LEU A 57 -11.86 5.56 6.26
C LEU A 57 -11.70 6.96 5.64
N LEU A 58 -11.34 7.09 4.36
CA LEU A 58 -11.35 8.37 3.63
C LEU A 58 -12.78 8.90 3.38
N LYS A 59 -13.81 8.05 3.48
CA LYS A 59 -15.23 8.38 3.26
C LYS A 59 -15.51 9.02 1.88
N PHE A 60 -14.67 8.76 0.89
CA PHE A 60 -14.82 9.29 -0.46
C PHE A 60 -16.04 8.64 -1.15
N ASP A 61 -17.00 9.47 -1.56
CA ASP A 61 -18.33 9.02 -2.01
C ASP A 61 -18.41 8.61 -3.48
N GLY A 62 -17.32 8.78 -4.24
CA GLY A 62 -17.26 8.44 -5.66
C GLY A 62 -17.95 9.43 -6.60
N LYS A 63 -18.52 10.55 -6.12
CA LYS A 63 -19.37 11.43 -6.95
C LYS A 63 -18.67 12.69 -7.48
N LYS A 64 -17.44 12.94 -7.04
CA LYS A 64 -16.64 14.12 -7.43
C LYS A 64 -15.18 13.73 -7.56
N HIS A 65 -14.43 14.43 -8.41
CA HIS A 65 -12.98 14.31 -8.44
C HIS A 65 -12.39 14.77 -7.10
N CYS A 66 -11.49 13.97 -6.53
CA CYS A 66 -10.69 14.32 -5.36
C CYS A 66 -9.22 14.01 -5.65
N GLN A 67 -8.33 14.90 -5.20
CA GLN A 67 -6.89 14.64 -5.22
C GLN A 67 -6.51 13.88 -3.95
N ILE A 68 -5.95 12.68 -4.12
CA ILE A 68 -5.54 11.81 -3.01
C ILE A 68 -4.03 11.62 -3.07
N LEU A 69 -3.35 11.92 -1.96
CA LEU A 69 -1.92 11.75 -1.81
C LEU A 69 -1.60 10.40 -1.16
N ASP A 70 -0.91 9.51 -1.88
CA ASP A 70 -0.15 8.42 -1.25
C ASP A 70 1.16 9.00 -0.73
N ALA A 71 1.24 9.16 0.59
CA ALA A 71 2.45 9.57 1.31
C ALA A 71 3.50 8.43 1.43
N ARG A 72 3.72 7.72 0.31
CA ARG A 72 4.65 6.63 0.04
C ARG A 72 4.34 5.27 0.71
N CYS A 73 3.55 4.43 0.04
CA CYS A 73 3.61 2.96 0.18
C CYS A 73 4.83 2.32 -0.54
N ARG A 74 5.85 3.13 -0.87
CA ARG A 74 7.02 2.91 -1.76
C ARG A 74 6.70 2.38 -3.16
N ALA A 75 6.20 1.14 -3.28
CA ALA A 75 6.03 0.43 -4.56
C ALA A 75 4.88 0.96 -5.43
N GLY A 76 3.87 1.59 -4.82
CA GLY A 76 2.70 2.14 -5.54
C GLY A 76 1.58 1.14 -5.82
N GLY A 77 1.65 -0.10 -5.32
CA GLY A 77 0.57 -1.08 -5.50
C GLY A 77 -0.79 -0.60 -5.01
N ASN A 78 -0.85 0.17 -3.91
CA ASN A 78 -2.10 0.72 -3.40
C ASN A 78 -2.67 1.80 -4.33
N LEU A 79 -1.82 2.63 -4.96
CA LEU A 79 -2.24 3.55 -6.01
C LEU A 79 -2.83 2.80 -7.21
N ILE A 80 -2.17 1.73 -7.66
CA ILE A 80 -2.63 0.91 -8.80
C ILE A 80 -3.96 0.22 -8.48
N TYR A 81 -4.06 -0.41 -7.32
CA TYR A 81 -5.28 -1.07 -6.83
C TYR A 81 -6.46 -0.10 -6.73
N LEU A 82 -6.25 1.07 -6.13
CA LEU A 82 -7.28 2.08 -5.97
C LEU A 82 -7.64 2.76 -7.29
N ALA A 83 -6.69 2.99 -8.21
CA ALA A 83 -6.97 3.54 -9.54
C ALA A 83 -7.87 2.61 -10.37
N GLN A 84 -7.60 1.30 -10.34
CA GLN A 84 -8.42 0.29 -11.03
C GLN A 84 -9.85 0.21 -10.47
N LYS A 85 -10.01 0.48 -9.17
CA LYS A 85 -11.28 0.34 -8.44
C LYS A 85 -12.11 1.62 -8.35
N TYR A 86 -11.45 2.79 -8.40
CA TYR A 86 -12.03 4.11 -8.17
C TYR A 86 -11.52 5.14 -9.19
N PRO A 87 -11.89 5.03 -10.48
CA PRO A 87 -11.31 5.82 -11.58
C PRO A 87 -11.61 7.33 -11.55
N LEU A 88 -12.44 7.81 -10.61
CA LEU A 88 -12.73 9.23 -10.38
C LEU A 88 -11.80 9.88 -9.34
N ALA A 89 -10.87 9.13 -8.76
CA ALA A 89 -9.86 9.66 -7.86
C ALA A 89 -8.57 10.03 -8.61
N ILE A 90 -8.10 11.26 -8.42
CA ILE A 90 -6.85 11.74 -9.00
C ILE A 90 -5.74 11.42 -7.99
N LEU A 91 -4.97 10.37 -8.28
CA LEU A 91 -4.01 9.84 -7.33
C LEU A 91 -2.60 10.42 -7.57
N HIS A 92 -2.02 10.97 -6.51
CA HIS A 92 -0.69 11.59 -6.52
C HIS A 92 0.30 10.78 -5.67
N ARG A 93 1.53 10.65 -6.17
CA ARG A 93 2.68 10.03 -5.49
C ARG A 93 3.76 11.08 -5.29
N TYR A 94 4.36 11.12 -4.11
CA TYR A 94 5.55 11.92 -3.79
C TYR A 94 6.77 11.00 -3.59
#